data_AF-A0A0K8T7N3-F1
#
_entry.id   AF-A0A0K8T7N3-F1
#
_cell.length_a   1.000
_cell.length_b   1.000
_cell.length_c   1.000
_cell.angle_alpha   90.00
_cell.angle_beta   90.00
_cell.angle_gamma   90.00
#
_symmetry.space_group_name_H-M   'P 1'
#
loop_
_entity.id
_entity.type
_entity.pdbx_description
1 polymer ?
#
loop_
_entity_poly.entity_id
_entity_poly.type
_entity_poly.pdbx_seq_one_letter_code
_entity_poly.pdbx_strand_id
1 'polypeptide(L)'
;ASNSIEATEKRASSKSKYCPLDLFSGDRPRMRQALESLLETPQNNLKIFHNGNILYGEESSTGLNEVLEMFFGVKDQANTRNVVDRWCLLVLDALTREFDSEECLPPVICTDNVDKILISSTCSSLGSIQRNADQPCDWSSLPLPPKCILQRVLSVQKLQTSDFKSIYSQYKEQSELRDNYSYVDELFCLNNHLDDVQRYLLSATAKDCSVFIAFQRQKNTFNENSSTHIRDIEGICYQLNIGISDIDPKPLSCIGKH
;
A
#
# COMPACT_ATOMS: atom_id res chain seq x y z
N ALA A 1 17.40 -34.47 -22.00
CA ALA A 1 18.33 -33.35 -21.78
C ALA A 1 17.70 -32.45 -20.73
N SER A 2 18.25 -32.52 -19.53
CA SER A 2 17.82 -31.79 -18.35
C SER A 2 18.23 -30.33 -18.49
N ASN A 3 17.27 -29.40 -18.48
CA ASN A 3 17.57 -27.99 -18.22
C ASN A 3 16.98 -27.63 -16.87
N SER A 4 17.86 -27.71 -15.88
CA SER A 4 17.79 -27.13 -14.55
C SER A 4 17.48 -25.63 -14.64
N ILE A 5 16.39 -25.23 -14.00
CA ILE A 5 16.09 -23.84 -13.68
C ILE A 5 17.08 -23.43 -12.59
N GLU A 6 18.07 -22.61 -12.93
CA GLU A 6 18.87 -21.86 -11.97
C GLU A 6 17.97 -20.81 -11.30
N ALA A 7 17.26 -21.23 -10.25
CA ALA A 7 16.65 -20.33 -9.29
C ALA A 7 17.69 -20.04 -8.20
N THR A 8 18.41 -18.92 -8.35
CA THR A 8 19.12 -18.31 -7.22
C THR A 8 18.09 -17.69 -6.26
N GLU A 9 17.42 -18.54 -5.48
CA GLU A 9 16.63 -18.15 -4.31
C GLU A 9 17.59 -17.72 -3.19
N LYS A 10 17.95 -16.43 -3.13
CA LYS A 10 18.27 -15.81 -1.84
C LYS A 10 16.96 -15.60 -1.10
N ARG A 11 16.46 -16.66 -0.47
CA ARG A 11 15.30 -16.60 0.44
C ARG A 11 15.65 -15.70 1.62
N ALA A 12 14.75 -14.77 1.93
CA ALA A 12 14.84 -13.86 3.07
C ALA A 12 15.23 -14.62 4.35
N SER A 13 16.19 -14.08 5.10
CA SER A 13 16.80 -14.73 6.28
C SER A 13 15.86 -14.86 7.49
N SER A 14 14.66 -14.26 7.45
CA SER A 14 13.62 -14.36 8.48
C SER A 14 12.23 -14.16 7.87
N LYS A 15 11.22 -14.87 8.41
CA LYS A 15 9.82 -14.70 8.02
C LYS A 15 9.35 -13.31 8.45
N SER A 16 8.85 -12.51 7.52
CA SER A 16 8.30 -11.19 7.85
C SER A 16 7.05 -11.33 8.71
N LYS A 17 6.93 -10.47 9.73
CA LYS A 17 5.71 -10.31 10.53
C LYS A 17 4.72 -9.34 9.88
N TYR A 18 5.09 -8.69 8.77
CA TYR A 18 4.24 -7.75 8.07
C TYR A 18 2.97 -8.45 7.56
N CYS A 19 1.82 -7.86 7.88
CA CYS A 19 0.52 -8.29 7.43
C CYS A 19 -0.18 -7.14 6.69
N PRO A 20 -0.49 -7.26 5.39
CA PRO A 20 -1.23 -6.24 4.66
C PRO A 20 -2.59 -5.91 5.28
N LEU A 21 -3.28 -6.91 5.84
CA LEU A 21 -4.57 -6.68 6.50
C LEU A 21 -4.45 -5.77 7.72
N ASP A 22 -3.32 -5.79 8.43
CA ASP A 22 -3.05 -4.86 9.52
C ASP A 22 -2.82 -3.44 9.00
N LEU A 23 -2.08 -3.27 7.89
CA LEU A 23 -1.85 -1.96 7.26
C LEU A 23 -3.12 -1.34 6.68
N PHE A 24 -4.01 -2.15 6.08
CA PHE A 24 -5.28 -1.69 5.51
C PHE A 24 -6.46 -1.77 6.48
N SER A 25 -6.20 -2.06 7.76
CA SER A 25 -7.26 -2.31 8.75
C SER A 25 -8.09 -1.09 9.14
N GLY A 26 -7.56 0.12 8.98
CA GLY A 26 -8.14 1.34 9.58
C GLY A 26 -8.00 1.42 11.11
N ASP A 27 -7.49 0.37 11.76
CA ASP A 27 -7.18 0.35 13.19
C ASP A 27 -5.75 0.85 13.42
N ARG A 28 -5.61 2.07 13.96
CA ARG A 28 -4.29 2.74 14.08
C ARG A 28 -3.23 1.90 14.81
N PRO A 29 -3.52 1.21 15.93
CA PRO A 29 -2.57 0.30 16.56
C PRO A 29 -2.07 -0.82 15.62
N ARG A 30 -2.97 -1.50 14.91
CA ARG A 30 -2.58 -2.55 13.94
C ARG A 30 -1.81 -1.99 12.76
N MET A 31 -2.22 -0.85 12.22
CA MET A 31 -1.48 -0.20 11.12
C MET A 31 -0.06 0.18 11.54
N ARG A 32 0.11 0.71 12.76
CA ARG A 32 1.42 0.98 13.35
C ARG A 32 2.26 -0.30 13.47
N GLN A 33 1.68 -1.40 13.97
CA GLN A 33 2.37 -2.70 14.07
C GLN A 33 2.84 -3.22 12.70
N ALA A 34 2.04 -3.00 11.65
CA ALA A 34 2.43 -3.36 10.28
C ALA A 34 3.65 -2.55 9.82
N LEU A 35 3.69 -1.25 10.11
CA LEU A 35 4.84 -0.38 9.82
C LEU A 35 6.09 -0.76 10.61
N GLU A 36 5.95 -1.09 11.90
CA GLU A 36 7.06 -1.62 12.72
C GLU A 36 7.61 -2.92 12.13
N SER A 37 6.73 -3.82 11.68
CA SER A 37 7.13 -5.09 11.06
C SER A 37 7.87 -4.90 9.72
N LEU A 38 7.49 -3.87 8.95
CA LEU A 38 8.21 -3.46 7.73
C LEU A 38 9.60 -2.89 8.06
N LEU A 39 9.75 -2.15 9.16
CA LEU A 39 11.07 -1.69 9.62
C LEU A 39 11.93 -2.83 10.17
N GLU A 40 11.35 -3.84 10.80
CA GLU A 40 12.10 -5.03 11.26
C GLU A 40 12.59 -5.90 10.09
N THR A 41 11.73 -6.06 9.07
CA THR A 41 11.97 -6.96 7.94
C THR A 41 11.53 -6.29 6.62
N PRO A 42 12.34 -5.37 6.08
CA PRO A 42 11.94 -4.57 4.91
C PRO A 42 11.72 -5.43 3.66
N GLN A 43 12.57 -6.45 3.43
CA GLN A 43 12.55 -7.27 2.21
C GLN A 43 12.38 -6.37 0.96
N ASN A 44 11.50 -6.74 0.03
CA ASN A 44 11.12 -5.90 -1.10
C ASN A 44 9.92 -4.97 -0.82
N ASN A 45 9.45 -4.88 0.44
CA ASN A 45 8.23 -4.14 0.80
C ASN A 45 8.50 -2.73 1.36
N LEU A 46 9.73 -2.44 1.78
CA LEU A 46 10.11 -1.11 2.29
C LEU A 46 11.52 -0.71 1.84
N LYS A 47 11.63 0.53 1.34
CA LYS A 47 12.91 1.21 1.11
C LYS A 47 12.81 2.64 1.65
N ILE A 48 13.85 3.11 2.35
CA ILE A 48 13.94 4.49 2.82
C ILE A 48 15.07 5.18 2.07
N PHE A 49 14.80 6.38 1.58
CA PHE A 49 15.76 7.18 0.82
C PHE A 49 16.06 8.49 1.55
N HIS A 50 17.27 9.00 1.37
CA HIS A 50 17.65 10.33 1.83
C HIS A 50 18.39 11.06 0.69
N ASN A 51 17.83 12.18 0.24
CA ASN A 51 18.32 12.97 -0.89
C ASN A 51 18.59 12.12 -2.15
N GLY A 52 17.67 11.21 -2.47
CA GLY A 52 17.74 10.33 -3.65
C GLY A 52 18.59 9.07 -3.50
N ASN A 53 19.33 8.91 -2.40
CA ASN A 53 20.15 7.72 -2.14
C ASN A 53 19.40 6.74 -1.23
N ILE A 54 19.53 5.44 -1.50
CA ILE A 54 18.98 4.39 -0.63
C ILE A 54 19.71 4.46 0.72
N LEU A 55 18.95 4.68 1.77
CA LEU A 55 19.43 4.70 3.16
C LEU A 55 19.10 3.40 3.88
N TYR A 56 17.98 2.75 3.53
CA TYR A 56 17.53 1.50 4.15
C TYR A 56 16.72 0.62 3.20
N GLY A 57 16.86 -0.69 3.35
CA GLY A 57 16.21 -1.75 2.59
C GLY A 57 16.82 -3.12 2.93
N GLU A 58 16.46 -4.18 2.19
CA GLU A 58 16.91 -5.56 2.47
C GLU A 58 18.44 -5.74 2.53
N GLU A 59 19.18 -5.03 1.69
CA GLU A 59 20.65 -5.16 1.61
C GLU A 59 21.41 -4.18 2.52
N SER A 60 20.71 -3.42 3.37
CA SER A 60 21.35 -2.39 4.20
C SER A 60 22.03 -3.00 5.43
N SER A 61 23.30 -2.66 5.63
CA SER A 61 24.08 -3.07 6.82
C SER A 61 23.92 -2.12 8.02
N THR A 62 23.36 -0.93 7.81
CA THR A 62 23.21 0.11 8.83
C THR A 62 22.09 -0.23 9.81
N GLY A 63 22.28 0.06 11.10
CA GLY A 63 21.26 -0.16 12.12
C GLY A 63 20.02 0.74 11.90
N LEU A 64 18.84 0.21 12.20
CA LEU A 64 17.56 0.91 12.00
C LEU A 64 17.51 2.27 12.70
N ASN A 65 17.97 2.37 13.95
CA ASN A 65 17.96 3.64 14.69
C ASN A 65 18.85 4.69 14.03
N GLU A 66 20.04 4.30 13.58
CA GLU A 66 20.98 5.21 12.90
C GLU A 66 20.38 5.73 11.59
N VAL A 67 19.74 4.86 10.81
CA VAL A 67 18.98 5.24 9.61
C VAL A 67 17.92 6.29 9.94
N LEU A 68 17.11 6.05 10.97
CA LEU A 68 16.02 6.97 11.32
C LEU A 68 16.54 8.29 11.92
N GLU A 69 17.63 8.24 12.69
CA GLU A 69 18.32 9.44 13.19
C GLU A 69 18.86 10.29 12.02
N MET A 70 19.46 9.66 11.01
CA MET A 70 19.87 10.32 9.77
C MET A 70 18.68 10.90 9.00
N PHE A 71 17.58 10.14 8.89
CA PHE A 71 16.36 10.57 8.22
C PHE A 71 15.75 11.83 8.87
N PHE A 72 15.70 11.89 10.20
CA PHE A 72 15.19 13.05 10.94
C PHE A 72 16.22 14.17 11.14
N GLY A 73 17.51 13.90 10.89
CA GLY A 73 18.60 14.83 11.16
C GLY A 73 18.76 15.14 12.65
N VAL A 74 18.56 14.14 13.52
CA VAL A 74 18.74 14.27 14.98
C VAL A 74 20.23 14.36 15.29
N LYS A 75 20.67 15.46 15.89
CA LYS A 75 22.09 15.68 16.27
C LYS A 75 22.37 15.54 17.77
N ASP A 76 21.31 15.49 18.59
CA ASP A 76 21.42 15.56 20.05
C ASP A 76 20.85 14.30 20.70
N GLN A 77 21.68 13.58 21.45
CA GLN A 77 21.34 12.30 22.09
C GLN A 77 20.34 12.45 23.25
N ALA A 78 20.09 13.67 23.73
CA ALA A 78 19.25 13.95 24.89
C ALA A 78 17.73 13.82 24.62
N ASN A 79 17.32 13.70 23.35
CA ASN A 79 15.91 13.64 22.95
C ASN A 79 15.57 12.41 22.10
N THR A 80 16.30 11.30 22.27
CA THR A 80 15.97 10.00 21.67
C THR A 80 14.72 9.40 22.34
N ARG A 81 13.58 10.06 22.17
CA ARG A 81 12.29 9.35 22.12
C ARG A 81 12.38 8.36 20.97
N ASN A 82 11.68 7.24 21.10
CA ASN A 82 11.78 6.14 20.13
C ASN A 82 11.60 6.67 18.69
N VAL A 83 12.69 6.72 17.91
CA VAL A 83 12.69 7.23 16.53
C VAL A 83 11.83 6.35 15.62
N VAL A 84 11.64 5.08 15.99
CA VAL A 84 10.71 4.15 15.36
C VAL A 84 9.27 4.62 15.54
N ASP A 85 8.86 4.99 16.76
CA ASP A 85 7.52 5.53 17.02
C ASP A 85 7.28 6.81 16.22
N ARG A 86 8.27 7.71 16.21
CA ARG A 86 8.20 8.95 15.44
C ARG A 86 7.98 8.68 13.96
N TRP A 87 8.74 7.75 13.38
CA TRP A 87 8.61 7.37 11.97
C TRP A 87 7.28 6.69 11.68
N CYS A 88 6.87 5.71 12.49
CA CYS A 88 5.64 4.96 12.28
C CYS A 88 4.42 5.89 12.34
N LEU A 89 4.38 6.82 13.30
CA LEU A 89 3.27 7.76 13.43
C LEU A 89 3.26 8.78 12.28
N LEU A 90 4.41 9.31 11.87
CA LEU A 90 4.51 10.23 10.73
C LEU A 90 4.05 9.57 9.42
N VAL A 91 4.50 8.34 9.15
CA VAL A 91 4.11 7.58 7.95
C VAL A 91 2.64 7.17 8.00
N LEU A 92 2.15 6.75 9.16
CA LEU A 92 0.74 6.44 9.37
C LEU A 92 -0.15 7.66 9.08
N ASP A 93 0.22 8.83 9.60
CA ASP A 93 -0.49 10.09 9.35
C ASP A 93 -0.44 10.51 7.88
N ALA A 94 0.65 10.20 7.16
CA ALA A 94 0.73 10.42 5.72
C ALA A 94 -0.18 9.47 4.93
N LEU A 95 -0.13 8.17 5.22
CA LEU A 95 -0.94 7.14 4.56
C LEU A 95 -2.45 7.32 4.78
N THR A 96 -2.83 7.91 5.92
CA THR A 96 -4.22 8.16 6.30
C THR A 96 -4.68 9.60 6.06
N ARG A 97 -3.83 10.43 5.44
CA ARG A 97 -4.17 11.81 5.12
C ARG A 97 -5.27 11.86 4.05
N GLU A 98 -6.33 12.61 4.34
CA GLU A 98 -7.34 12.94 3.33
C GLU A 98 -6.76 13.96 2.33
N PHE A 99 -6.96 13.67 1.05
CA PHE A 99 -6.58 14.57 -0.04
C PHE A 99 -7.84 15.22 -0.61
N ASP A 100 -7.97 16.53 -0.38
CA ASP A 100 -9.00 17.35 -1.01
C ASP A 100 -8.73 17.46 -2.51
N SER A 101 -9.60 16.86 -3.32
CA SER A 101 -9.70 17.19 -4.74
C SER A 101 -10.84 18.19 -4.89
N GLU A 102 -10.51 19.47 -5.12
CA GLU A 102 -11.51 20.46 -5.59
C GLU A 102 -12.07 20.09 -6.98
N GLU A 103 -11.39 19.19 -7.71
CA GLU A 103 -11.85 18.64 -8.98
C GLU A 103 -12.13 17.13 -8.83
N CYS A 104 -13.28 16.77 -8.27
CA CYS A 104 -13.81 15.43 -8.45
C CYS A 104 -14.33 15.30 -9.89
N LEU A 105 -13.49 14.86 -10.82
CA LEU A 105 -14.02 14.13 -11.97
C LEU A 105 -14.83 12.95 -11.40
N PRO A 106 -16.07 12.73 -11.85
CA PRO A 106 -16.81 11.54 -11.43
C PRO A 106 -15.94 10.32 -11.70
N PRO A 107 -15.92 9.32 -10.80
CA PRO A 107 -15.12 8.12 -11.04
C PRO A 107 -15.52 7.55 -12.41
N VAL A 108 -14.53 7.41 -13.31
CA VAL A 108 -14.71 6.88 -14.67
C VAL A 108 -15.26 5.44 -14.65
N ILE A 109 -15.21 4.80 -13.48
CA ILE A 109 -15.69 3.45 -13.23
C ILE A 109 -16.67 3.55 -12.07
N CYS A 110 -17.95 3.22 -12.30
CA CYS A 110 -18.97 3.18 -11.25
C CYS A 110 -18.58 2.12 -10.22
N THR A 111 -18.14 2.55 -9.04
CA THR A 111 -17.85 1.69 -7.89
C THR A 111 -19.11 1.41 -7.06
N ASP A 112 -20.32 1.54 -7.62
CA ASP A 112 -21.62 1.52 -6.90
C ASP A 112 -21.83 0.27 -6.02
N ASN A 113 -21.05 -0.79 -6.23
CA ASN A 113 -21.01 -1.99 -5.38
C ASN A 113 -19.88 -2.02 -4.34
N VAL A 114 -18.77 -1.28 -4.53
CA VAL A 114 -17.64 -1.22 -3.58
C VAL A 114 -18.01 -0.44 -2.31
N ASP A 115 -18.76 0.65 -2.44
CA ASP A 115 -19.20 1.46 -1.28
C ASP A 115 -20.22 0.70 -0.41
N LYS A 116 -21.07 -0.15 -1.01
CA LYS A 116 -21.96 -1.05 -0.25
C LYS A 116 -21.19 -2.16 0.49
N ILE A 117 -20.05 -2.61 -0.06
CA ILE A 117 -19.18 -3.60 0.57
C ILE A 117 -18.39 -2.98 1.74
N LEU A 118 -17.96 -1.72 1.65
CA LEU A 118 -17.23 -1.04 2.74
C LEU A 118 -18.06 -0.88 4.03
N ILE A 119 -19.39 -0.76 3.91
CA ILE A 119 -20.28 -0.55 5.06
C ILE A 119 -20.70 -1.88 5.71
N SER A 120 -20.69 -2.98 4.96
CA SER A 120 -21.23 -4.28 5.42
C SER A 120 -20.22 -5.15 6.20
N SER A 121 -18.93 -4.83 6.20
CA SER A 121 -17.89 -5.68 6.81
C SER A 121 -17.52 -5.26 8.25
N THR A 122 -18.49 -4.91 9.08
CA THR A 122 -18.28 -4.78 10.53
C THR A 122 -18.29 -6.18 11.17
N CYS A 123 -17.14 -6.85 11.15
CA CYS A 123 -16.96 -8.06 11.95
C CYS A 123 -16.67 -7.67 13.40
N SER A 124 -17.71 -7.76 14.23
CA SER A 124 -17.64 -7.59 15.68
C SER A 124 -16.86 -8.75 16.31
N SER A 125 -15.62 -8.52 16.73
CA SER A 125 -14.96 -9.35 17.73
C SER A 125 -13.86 -8.56 18.42
N LEU A 126 -14.25 -7.91 19.52
CA LEU A 126 -13.36 -7.24 20.45
C LEU A 126 -12.52 -8.31 21.18
N GLY A 127 -11.21 -8.30 20.97
CA GLY A 127 -10.27 -9.16 21.68
C GLY A 127 -8.85 -8.67 21.53
N SER A 128 -8.36 -7.95 22.54
CA SER A 128 -6.94 -7.76 22.78
C SER A 128 -6.26 -9.11 22.98
N ILE A 129 -5.04 -9.31 22.47
CA ILE A 129 -3.94 -10.11 23.06
C ILE A 129 -2.72 -10.08 22.13
N GLN A 130 -1.54 -9.99 22.74
CA GLN A 130 -0.20 -10.08 22.15
C GLN A 130 -0.07 -11.24 21.14
N ARG A 131 0.44 -10.97 19.94
CA ARG A 131 0.47 -11.95 18.84
C ARG A 131 1.89 -12.48 18.58
N ASN A 132 2.05 -13.79 18.74
CA ASN A 132 3.19 -14.57 18.22
C ASN A 132 2.97 -14.91 16.73
N ALA A 133 4.05 -15.22 16.01
CA ALA A 133 4.12 -15.40 14.55
C ALA A 133 3.25 -16.54 13.93
N ASP A 134 2.47 -17.25 14.75
CA ASP A 134 1.62 -18.39 14.38
C ASP A 134 0.11 -18.12 14.49
N GLN A 135 -0.32 -16.89 14.82
CA GLN A 135 -1.75 -16.56 14.83
C GLN A 135 -2.30 -16.28 13.42
N PRO A 136 -3.55 -16.69 13.13
CA PRO A 136 -4.21 -16.38 11.88
C PRO A 136 -4.35 -14.87 11.71
N CYS A 137 -4.40 -14.42 10.45
CA CYS A 137 -4.60 -13.01 10.14
C CYS A 137 -5.90 -12.48 10.74
N ASP A 138 -5.86 -11.23 11.18
CA ASP A 138 -7.02 -10.52 11.71
C ASP A 138 -7.78 -9.83 10.59
N TRP A 139 -8.97 -10.34 10.32
CA TRP A 139 -9.84 -9.87 9.24
C TRP A 139 -10.77 -8.73 9.67
N SER A 140 -10.74 -8.32 10.94
CA SER A 140 -11.49 -7.14 11.37
C SER A 140 -10.97 -5.89 10.66
N SER A 141 -11.84 -4.92 10.41
CA SER A 141 -11.45 -3.63 9.84
C SER A 141 -12.38 -2.52 10.31
N LEU A 142 -11.83 -1.32 10.40
CA LEU A 142 -12.54 -0.07 10.52
C LEU A 142 -12.45 0.67 9.17
N PRO A 143 -13.39 1.58 8.87
CA PRO A 143 -13.28 2.39 7.67
C PRO A 143 -11.98 3.21 7.66
N LEU A 144 -11.21 3.10 6.58
CA LEU A 144 -10.08 4.01 6.32
C LEU A 144 -10.61 5.44 6.12
N PRO A 145 -9.83 6.48 6.48
CA PRO A 145 -10.23 7.86 6.23
C PRO A 145 -10.59 8.08 4.75
N PRO A 146 -11.64 8.88 4.47
CA PRO A 146 -12.10 9.09 3.10
C PRO A 146 -10.98 9.70 2.26
N LYS A 147 -10.90 9.26 1.00
CA LYS A 147 -9.96 9.77 -0.02
C LYS A 147 -8.48 9.65 0.34
N CYS A 148 -8.09 8.98 1.44
CA CYS A 148 -6.69 8.72 1.72
C CYS A 148 -6.10 7.72 0.72
N ILE A 149 -4.77 7.68 0.61
CA ILE A 149 -4.10 6.87 -0.41
C ILE A 149 -4.41 5.37 -0.24
N LEU A 150 -4.45 4.87 1.00
CA LEU A 150 -4.78 3.48 1.28
C LEU A 150 -6.22 3.14 0.88
N GLN A 151 -7.18 4.05 1.10
CA GLN A 151 -8.57 3.86 0.72
C GLN A 151 -8.74 3.79 -0.80
N ARG A 152 -8.02 4.65 -1.55
CA ARG A 152 -8.02 4.66 -3.01
C ARG A 152 -7.35 3.42 -3.61
N VAL A 153 -6.23 2.97 -3.05
CA VAL A 153 -5.58 1.72 -3.50
C VAL A 153 -6.46 0.52 -3.21
N LEU A 154 -7.02 0.44 -1.99
CA LEU A 154 -7.88 -0.66 -1.58
C LEU A 154 -9.16 -0.76 -2.42
N SER A 155 -9.75 0.37 -2.84
CA SER A 155 -10.95 0.33 -3.67
C SER A 155 -10.69 -0.31 -5.04
N VAL A 156 -9.53 -0.04 -5.65
CA VAL A 156 -9.11 -0.69 -6.91
C VAL A 156 -8.77 -2.16 -6.67
N GLN A 157 -8.07 -2.49 -5.58
CA GLN A 157 -7.79 -3.89 -5.22
C GLN A 157 -9.08 -4.71 -5.03
N LYS A 158 -10.15 -4.10 -4.51
CA LYS A 158 -11.47 -4.72 -4.31
C LYS A 158 -12.33 -4.83 -5.57
N LEU A 159 -11.86 -4.37 -6.74
CA LEU A 159 -12.59 -4.57 -8.00
C LEU A 159 -12.76 -6.05 -8.35
N GLN A 160 -11.83 -6.91 -7.93
CA GLN A 160 -12.01 -8.36 -8.05
C GLN A 160 -13.10 -8.84 -7.08
N THR A 161 -14.33 -8.96 -7.58
CA THR A 161 -15.48 -9.47 -6.82
C THR A 161 -15.78 -10.94 -7.08
N SER A 162 -15.40 -11.43 -8.26
CA SER A 162 -15.67 -12.81 -8.69
C SER A 162 -14.56 -13.76 -8.26
N ASP A 163 -14.91 -15.03 -8.09
CA ASP A 163 -13.93 -16.07 -7.81
C ASP A 163 -13.01 -16.29 -9.02
N PHE A 164 -11.80 -16.79 -8.75
CA PHE A 164 -10.80 -16.95 -9.79
C PHE A 164 -11.21 -17.96 -10.88
N LYS A 165 -12.05 -18.95 -10.56
CA LYS A 165 -12.52 -19.93 -11.56
C LYS A 165 -13.47 -19.28 -12.57
N SER A 166 -14.35 -18.38 -12.13
CA SER A 166 -15.18 -17.56 -13.03
C SER A 166 -14.30 -16.71 -13.95
N ILE A 167 -13.34 -15.99 -13.37
CA ILE A 167 -12.41 -15.11 -14.10
C ILE A 167 -11.62 -15.91 -15.15
N TYR A 168 -11.08 -17.07 -14.77
CA TYR A 168 -10.31 -17.92 -15.67
C TYR A 168 -11.16 -18.48 -16.82
N SER A 169 -12.41 -18.84 -16.55
CA SER A 169 -13.33 -19.34 -17.58
C SER A 169 -13.61 -18.26 -18.64
N GLN A 170 -13.90 -17.03 -18.19
CA GLN A 170 -14.10 -15.89 -19.08
C GLN A 170 -12.82 -15.52 -19.84
N TYR A 171 -11.66 -15.53 -19.16
CA TYR A 171 -10.37 -15.33 -19.82
C TYR A 171 -10.16 -16.33 -20.95
N LYS A 172 -10.45 -17.62 -20.74
CA LYS A 172 -10.27 -18.65 -21.76
C LYS A 172 -11.10 -18.39 -23.02
N GLU A 173 -12.35 -17.97 -22.86
CA GLU A 173 -13.24 -17.60 -23.97
C GLU A 173 -12.73 -16.39 -24.76
N GLN A 174 -12.08 -15.43 -24.08
CA GLN A 174 -11.62 -14.17 -24.68
C GLN A 174 -10.17 -14.24 -25.22
N SER A 175 -9.33 -15.10 -24.65
CA SER A 175 -7.86 -15.11 -24.82
C SER A 175 -7.38 -15.44 -26.24
N GLU A 176 -8.16 -16.19 -27.03
CA GLU A 176 -7.81 -16.50 -28.42
C GLU A 176 -8.05 -15.33 -29.37
N LEU A 177 -8.87 -14.35 -28.96
CA LEU A 177 -9.36 -13.25 -29.80
C LEU A 177 -8.83 -11.88 -29.39
N ARG A 178 -8.19 -11.76 -28.22
CA ARG A 178 -7.77 -10.49 -27.64
C ARG A 178 -6.27 -10.40 -27.43
N ASP A 179 -5.70 -9.28 -27.88
CA ASP A 179 -4.34 -8.89 -27.52
C ASP A 179 -4.21 -8.56 -26.03
N ASN A 180 -3.00 -8.74 -25.47
CA ASN A 180 -2.71 -8.63 -24.03
C ASN A 180 -3.17 -7.33 -23.35
N TYR A 181 -3.31 -6.25 -24.10
CA TYR A 181 -3.63 -4.92 -23.58
C TYR A 181 -4.84 -4.27 -24.25
N SER A 182 -5.55 -4.98 -25.15
CA SER A 182 -6.72 -4.43 -25.85
C SER A 182 -7.82 -3.95 -24.90
N TYR A 183 -7.91 -4.57 -23.72
CA TYR A 183 -8.84 -4.17 -22.68
C TYR A 183 -8.57 -2.76 -22.14
N VAL A 184 -7.35 -2.23 -22.24
CA VAL A 184 -6.98 -0.89 -21.76
C VAL A 184 -7.66 0.18 -22.62
N ASP A 185 -7.67 0.01 -23.94
CA ASP A 185 -8.37 0.92 -24.86
C ASP A 185 -9.88 0.93 -24.58
N GLU A 186 -10.42 -0.22 -24.22
CA GLU A 186 -11.82 -0.36 -23.84
C GLU A 186 -12.14 0.41 -22.56
N LEU A 187 -11.23 0.48 -21.59
CA LEU A 187 -11.44 1.27 -20.36
C LEU A 187 -11.78 2.74 -20.66
N PHE A 188 -11.21 3.31 -21.73
CA PHE A 188 -11.49 4.69 -22.17
C PHE A 188 -12.80 4.83 -22.95
N CYS A 189 -13.35 3.72 -23.45
CA CYS A 189 -14.55 3.68 -24.28
C CYS A 189 -15.81 3.20 -23.53
N LEU A 190 -15.68 2.72 -22.29
CA LEU A 190 -16.78 2.11 -21.52
C LEU A 190 -17.77 3.15 -20.97
N ASN A 191 -19.06 2.80 -21.01
CA ASN A 191 -20.14 3.41 -20.20
C ASN A 191 -20.09 2.90 -18.74
N ASN A 192 -18.93 2.93 -18.10
CA ASN A 192 -18.70 2.58 -16.68
C ASN A 192 -18.89 1.10 -16.27
N HIS A 193 -19.10 0.14 -17.19
CA HIS A 193 -19.30 -1.27 -16.83
C HIS A 193 -18.10 -2.17 -17.17
N LEU A 194 -17.25 -2.44 -16.17
CA LEU A 194 -16.14 -3.39 -16.31
C LEU A 194 -16.63 -4.85 -16.24
N ASP A 195 -16.05 -5.72 -17.06
CA ASP A 195 -16.19 -7.17 -16.92
C ASP A 195 -15.25 -7.75 -15.85
N ASP A 196 -15.40 -9.04 -15.51
CA ASP A 196 -14.63 -9.68 -14.44
C ASP A 196 -13.13 -9.78 -14.73
N VAL A 197 -12.75 -9.93 -16.00
CA VAL A 197 -11.35 -9.98 -16.45
C VAL A 197 -10.70 -8.61 -16.29
N GLN A 198 -11.36 -7.54 -16.76
CA GLN A 198 -10.91 -6.16 -16.60
C GLN A 198 -10.77 -5.78 -15.12
N ARG A 199 -11.78 -6.10 -14.30
CA ARG A 199 -11.74 -5.90 -12.85
C ARG A 199 -10.58 -6.63 -12.19
N TYR A 200 -10.33 -7.88 -12.60
CA TYR A 200 -9.20 -8.65 -12.11
C TYR A 200 -7.86 -8.01 -12.46
N LEU A 201 -7.65 -7.59 -13.70
CA LEU A 201 -6.38 -7.01 -14.15
C LEU A 201 -6.10 -5.66 -13.47
N LEU A 202 -7.13 -4.83 -13.28
CA LEU A 202 -7.02 -3.59 -12.49
C LEU A 202 -6.69 -3.89 -11.02
N SER A 203 -7.37 -4.86 -10.41
CA SER A 203 -7.09 -5.31 -9.05
C SER A 203 -5.67 -5.86 -8.90
N ALA A 204 -5.21 -6.68 -9.85
CA ALA A 204 -3.86 -7.25 -9.86
C ALA A 204 -2.78 -6.17 -10.02
N THR A 205 -3.03 -5.16 -10.86
CA THR A 205 -2.14 -3.99 -11.00
C THR A 205 -2.02 -3.25 -9.66
N ALA A 206 -3.14 -2.98 -8.98
CA ALA A 206 -3.14 -2.29 -7.69
C ALA A 206 -2.61 -3.12 -6.50
N LYS A 207 -2.57 -4.45 -6.61
CA LYS A 207 -1.93 -5.33 -5.62
C LYS A 207 -0.41 -5.29 -5.69
N ASP A 208 0.12 -5.00 -6.87
CA ASP A 208 1.57 -4.98 -7.16
C ASP A 208 2.16 -3.56 -7.24
N CYS A 209 1.37 -2.52 -6.96
CA CYS A 209 1.83 -1.13 -7.02
C CYS A 209 2.68 -0.73 -5.79
N SER A 210 3.55 0.27 -5.93
CA SER A 210 4.28 0.86 -4.81
C SER A 210 3.74 2.24 -4.43
N VAL A 211 3.79 2.57 -3.14
CA VAL A 211 3.45 3.92 -2.63
C VAL A 211 4.73 4.65 -2.24
N PHE A 212 4.96 5.80 -2.86
CA PHE A 212 6.05 6.71 -2.53
C PHE A 212 5.56 7.81 -1.60
N ILE A 213 6.24 8.01 -0.47
CA ILE A 213 5.95 9.08 0.48
C ILE A 213 7.21 9.90 0.66
N ALA A 214 7.14 11.19 0.31
CA ALA A 214 8.25 12.12 0.44
C ALA A 214 7.95 13.18 1.49
N PHE A 215 8.93 13.42 2.36
CA PHE A 215 8.87 14.42 3.41
C PHE A 215 10.00 15.42 3.22
N GLN A 216 9.66 16.71 3.10
CA GLN A 216 10.63 17.80 3.07
C GLN A 216 10.43 18.69 4.29
N ARG A 217 11.39 18.68 5.22
CA ARG A 217 11.34 19.50 6.44
C ARG A 217 11.23 20.99 6.11
N GLN A 218 10.32 21.68 6.79
CA GLN A 218 10.05 23.11 6.64
C GLN A 218 10.53 23.91 7.85
N LYS A 219 10.99 25.15 7.62
CA LYS A 219 11.52 26.03 8.68
C LYS A 219 10.47 26.90 9.37
N ASN A 220 9.34 27.23 8.73
CA ASN A 220 8.22 27.97 9.35
C ASN A 220 6.93 27.93 8.50
N THR A 221 5.81 28.24 9.18
CA THR A 221 4.39 28.22 8.77
C THR A 221 3.86 26.85 8.34
N PHE A 222 3.41 26.07 9.34
CA PHE A 222 2.48 24.97 9.11
C PHE A 222 1.12 25.57 8.73
N ASN A 223 0.68 25.34 7.51
CA ASN A 223 -0.70 25.63 7.13
C ASN A 223 -1.54 24.41 7.50
N GLU A 224 -2.29 24.48 8.60
CA GLU A 224 -3.14 23.37 9.07
C GLU A 224 -4.20 22.97 8.04
N ASN A 225 -4.60 23.92 7.19
CA ASN A 225 -5.61 23.71 6.15
C ASN A 225 -5.03 23.10 4.87
N SER A 226 -3.74 22.76 4.84
CA SER A 226 -3.10 22.19 3.67
C SER A 226 -2.97 20.67 3.80
N SER A 227 -3.60 19.95 2.87
CA SER A 227 -3.44 18.49 2.72
C SER A 227 -1.98 18.08 2.43
N THR A 228 -1.16 19.00 1.93
CA THR A 228 0.27 18.77 1.61
C THR A 228 1.22 19.09 2.76
N HIS A 229 0.73 19.36 3.98
CA HIS A 229 1.58 19.63 5.15
C HIS A 229 1.27 18.65 6.29
N ILE A 230 2.31 18.12 6.92
CA ILE A 230 2.19 17.16 8.03
C ILE A 230 3.18 17.50 9.15
N ARG A 231 2.89 17.05 10.37
CA ARG A 231 3.69 17.29 11.57
C ARG A 231 3.99 15.97 12.26
N ASP A 232 5.22 15.79 12.73
CA ASP A 232 5.55 14.64 13.56
C ASP A 232 5.23 14.87 15.06
N ILE A 233 5.44 13.84 15.88
CA ILE A 233 5.17 13.89 17.32
C ILE A 233 6.06 14.87 18.11
N GLU A 234 7.13 15.39 17.51
CA GLU A 234 7.97 16.45 18.11
C GLU A 234 7.56 17.85 17.66
N GLY A 235 6.55 17.96 16.79
CA GLY A 235 6.09 19.22 16.25
C GLY A 235 6.85 19.71 15.03
N ILE A 236 7.77 18.92 14.47
CA ILE A 236 8.49 19.29 13.25
C ILE A 236 7.54 19.14 12.06
N CYS A 237 7.53 20.17 11.21
CA CYS A 237 6.64 20.26 10.06
C CYS A 237 7.34 19.85 8.76
N TYR A 238 6.62 19.15 7.90
CA TYR A 238 7.08 18.66 6.61
C TYR A 238 6.08 19.04 5.52
N GLN A 239 6.60 19.41 4.35
CA GLN A 239 5.85 19.31 3.10
C GLN A 239 5.77 17.83 2.73
N LEU A 240 4.56 17.36 2.50
CA LEU A 240 4.21 15.98 2.14
C LEU A 240 3.92 15.91 0.64
N ASN A 241 4.46 14.88 0.00
CA ASN A 241 4.04 14.44 -1.33
C ASN A 241 3.86 12.91 -1.32
N ILE A 242 2.77 12.42 -1.90
CA ILE A 242 2.48 11.00 -2.03
C ILE A 242 2.24 10.66 -3.50
N GLY A 243 2.90 9.63 -4.00
CA GLY A 243 2.73 9.10 -5.36
C GLY A 243 2.52 7.59 -5.36
N ILE A 244 1.96 7.08 -6.45
CA ILE A 244 1.88 5.65 -6.75
C ILE A 244 2.75 5.37 -7.98
N SER A 245 3.50 4.27 -7.96
CA SER A 245 4.24 3.76 -9.12
C SER A 245 3.86 2.32 -9.43
N ASP A 246 4.47 1.75 -10.47
CA ASP A 246 4.26 0.35 -10.88
C ASP A 246 2.79 0.07 -11.26
N ILE A 247 2.15 1.06 -11.86
CA ILE A 247 0.75 1.03 -12.33
C ILE A 247 0.63 0.60 -13.80
N ASP A 248 1.68 0.00 -14.35
CA ASP A 248 1.62 -0.55 -15.70
C ASP A 248 0.56 -1.66 -15.75
N PRO A 249 -0.39 -1.61 -16.70
CA PRO A 249 -1.46 -2.60 -16.76
C PRO A 249 -0.91 -4.03 -16.85
N LYS A 250 -1.51 -4.97 -16.11
CA LYS A 250 -1.14 -6.40 -16.24
C LYS A 250 -1.62 -6.96 -17.58
N PRO A 251 -0.78 -7.73 -18.32
CA PRO A 251 -1.20 -8.34 -19.57
C PRO A 251 -2.25 -9.43 -19.30
N LEU A 252 -3.23 -9.60 -20.19
CA LEU A 252 -4.22 -10.70 -20.11
C LEU A 252 -3.59 -12.08 -19.85
N SER A 253 -2.45 -12.36 -20.50
CA SER A 253 -1.71 -13.62 -20.33
C SER A 253 -1.20 -13.89 -18.90
N CYS A 254 -1.21 -12.92 -17.98
CA CYS A 254 -0.87 -13.18 -16.58
C CYS A 254 -1.90 -14.08 -15.90
N ILE A 255 -3.18 -14.01 -16.32
CA ILE A 255 -4.26 -14.83 -15.76
C ILE A 255 -3.96 -16.32 -15.98
N GLY A 256 -3.37 -16.69 -17.12
CA GLY A 256 -2.98 -18.07 -17.40
C GLY A 256 -1.82 -18.60 -16.56
N LYS A 257 -1.09 -17.72 -15.85
CA LYS A 257 0.07 -18.08 -15.01
C LYS A 257 -0.26 -18.12 -13.51
N HIS A 258 -1.39 -17.53 -13.11
CA HIS A 258 -1.87 -17.50 -11.73
C HIS A 258 -2.74 -18.73 -11.44
#